data_AF-A0A1E1VZ60-F1
#
_entry.id   AF-A0A1E1VZ60-F1
#
_cell.length_a   1.000
_cell.length_b   1.000
_cell.length_c   1.000
_cell.angle_alpha   90.00
_cell.angle_beta   90.00
_cell.angle_gamma   90.00
#
_symmetry.space_group_name_H-M   'P 1'
#
loop_
_entity.id
_entity.type
_entity.pdbx_description
1 polymer ?
#
loop_
_entity_poly.entity_id
_entity_poly.type
_entity_poly.pdbx_seq_one_letter_code
_entity_poly.pdbx_strand_id
1 'polypeptide(L)'
;FSLFSFSFLRCVIHEFLRTLNKLSLSWGIESLRYSAMQLNLPRPRSLAWAILLQVIPPPSDDIIKCLKTHRNFYNDLKSKLSMDPRAVVGDDPLSQNDESAWKQHFCDNELQALILQDVVRTFPDEPYFRDSKVQNLMVSVLFFWARSHTVGYRQGMHEVLAPLLLELYIDRKHAPTALCNTLKCFLDEAYLEHDS
;
A
#
# COMPACT_ATOMS: atom_id res chain seq x y z
N PHE A 1 -28.18 -7.81 -2.63
CA PHE A 1 -26.95 -7.21 -2.07
C PHE A 1 -26.98 -6.94 -0.56
N SER A 2 -28.08 -7.14 0.18
CA SER A 2 -28.15 -6.79 1.63
C SER A 2 -27.93 -7.93 2.63
N LEU A 3 -27.97 -9.21 2.23
CA LEU A 3 -27.82 -10.35 3.15
C LEU A 3 -26.38 -10.88 3.26
N PHE A 4 -25.51 -10.59 2.29
CA PHE A 4 -24.09 -10.95 2.33
C PHE A 4 -23.27 -10.01 3.24
N SER A 5 -23.76 -8.79 3.50
CA SER A 5 -23.02 -7.77 4.25
C SER A 5 -22.93 -8.06 5.74
N PHE A 6 -24.02 -8.50 6.39
CA PHE A 6 -24.03 -8.68 7.85
C PHE A 6 -23.36 -9.97 8.32
N SER A 7 -23.54 -11.07 7.60
CA SER A 7 -22.91 -12.36 7.91
C SER A 7 -21.40 -12.34 7.63
N PHE A 8 -20.97 -11.72 6.53
CA PHE A 8 -19.57 -11.48 6.23
C PHE A 8 -18.92 -10.56 7.26
N LEU A 9 -19.54 -9.42 7.59
CA LEU A 9 -19.02 -8.48 8.59
C LEU A 9 -18.93 -9.12 9.98
N ARG A 10 -19.93 -9.92 10.39
CA ARG A 10 -19.91 -10.65 11.67
C ARG A 10 -18.84 -11.74 11.69
N CYS A 11 -18.61 -12.43 10.57
CA CYS A 11 -17.53 -13.40 10.42
C CYS A 11 -16.16 -12.72 10.53
N VAL A 12 -15.96 -11.63 9.80
CA VAL A 12 -14.74 -10.81 9.82
C VAL A 12 -14.45 -10.32 11.24
N ILE A 13 -15.41 -9.72 11.93
CA ILE A 13 -15.24 -9.23 13.30
C ILE A 13 -14.90 -10.37 14.27
N HIS A 14 -15.62 -11.50 14.18
CA HIS A 14 -15.39 -12.65 15.07
C HIS A 14 -14.00 -13.27 14.86
N GLU A 15 -13.54 -13.35 13.62
CA GLU A 15 -12.23 -13.87 13.26
C GLU A 15 -11.11 -12.91 13.66
N PHE A 16 -11.31 -11.60 13.50
CA PHE A 16 -10.42 -10.56 14.06
C PHE A 16 -10.26 -10.71 15.58
N LEU A 17 -11.37 -10.83 16.32
CA LEU A 17 -11.37 -10.98 17.79
C LEU A 17 -10.69 -12.28 18.27
N ARG A 18 -10.87 -13.37 17.52
CA ARG A 18 -10.18 -14.64 17.81
C ARG A 18 -8.67 -14.52 17.62
N THR A 19 -8.26 -13.81 16.59
CA THR A 19 -6.86 -13.66 16.20
C THR A 19 -6.10 -12.66 17.08
N LEU A 20 -6.80 -11.63 17.56
CA LEU A 20 -6.34 -10.67 18.57
C LEU A 20 -5.89 -11.33 19.88
N ASN A 21 -6.53 -12.44 20.26
CA ASN A 21 -6.27 -13.13 21.52
C ASN A 21 -5.04 -14.08 21.47
N LYS A 22 -4.36 -14.28 20.32
CA LYS A 22 -3.26 -15.27 20.17
C LYS A 22 -2.10 -14.79 19.29
N LEU A 23 -1.59 -13.59 19.55
CA LEU A 23 -0.56 -12.94 18.72
C LEU A 23 0.82 -13.62 18.66
N SER A 24 1.14 -14.63 19.48
CA SER A 24 2.54 -15.14 19.55
C SER A 24 2.86 -16.44 18.82
N LEU A 25 1.92 -17.38 18.61
CA LEU A 25 2.22 -18.68 17.97
C LEU A 25 1.64 -18.84 16.57
N SER A 26 0.50 -18.21 16.28
CA SER A 26 -0.24 -18.37 15.01
C SER A 26 0.25 -17.48 13.86
N TRP A 27 1.10 -16.49 14.17
CA TRP A 27 1.57 -15.48 13.23
C TRP A 27 3.03 -15.67 12.78
N GLY A 28 3.64 -16.81 13.12
CA GLY A 28 4.94 -17.20 12.59
C GLY A 28 4.85 -17.51 11.09
N ILE A 29 5.91 -17.20 10.34
CA ILE A 29 5.92 -17.31 8.87
C ILE A 29 5.55 -18.72 8.37
N GLU A 30 6.01 -19.78 9.05
CA GLU A 30 5.68 -21.17 8.69
C GLU A 30 4.20 -21.51 8.92
N SER A 31 3.59 -20.99 9.99
CA SER A 31 2.17 -21.19 10.26
C SER A 31 1.29 -20.45 9.24
N LEU A 32 1.71 -19.25 8.86
CA LEU A 32 1.05 -18.48 7.80
C LEU A 32 1.19 -19.15 6.43
N ARG A 33 2.35 -19.72 6.10
CA ARG A 33 2.57 -20.51 4.87
C ARG A 33 1.62 -21.70 4.80
N TYR A 34 1.53 -22.47 5.88
CA TYR A 34 0.60 -23.59 5.95
C TYR A 34 -0.86 -23.14 5.78
N SER A 35 -1.25 -22.07 6.46
CA SER A 35 -2.61 -21.52 6.36
C SER A 35 -2.93 -21.00 4.95
N ALA A 36 -1.96 -20.38 4.27
CA ALA A 36 -2.09 -19.93 2.89
C ALA A 36 -2.30 -21.09 1.91
N MET A 37 -1.58 -22.20 2.08
CA MET A 37 -1.75 -23.41 1.26
C MET A 37 -3.15 -24.02 1.40
N GLN A 38 -3.79 -23.82 2.55
CA GLN A 38 -5.17 -24.27 2.81
C GLN A 38 -6.22 -23.21 2.44
N LEU A 39 -5.82 -22.09 1.82
CA LEU A 39 -6.69 -20.95 1.50
C LEU A 39 -7.44 -20.37 2.72
N ASN A 40 -6.84 -20.51 3.92
CA ASN A 40 -7.44 -20.16 5.20
C ASN A 40 -6.54 -19.18 5.98
N LEU A 41 -6.10 -18.12 5.30
CA LEU A 41 -5.27 -17.08 5.93
C LEU A 41 -6.05 -16.34 7.03
N PRO A 42 -5.45 -16.16 8.22
CA PRO A 42 -6.08 -15.45 9.32
C PRO A 42 -6.26 -13.95 9.00
N ARG A 43 -7.22 -13.32 9.69
CA ARG A 43 -7.49 -11.88 9.61
C ARG A 43 -6.70 -11.11 10.70
N PRO A 44 -6.17 -9.91 10.41
CA PRO A 44 -6.16 -9.21 9.11
C PRO A 44 -5.28 -9.91 8.07
N ARG A 45 -5.79 -10.10 6.85
CA ARG A 45 -5.05 -10.75 5.76
C ARG A 45 -3.91 -9.88 5.25
N SER A 46 -4.11 -8.56 5.26
CA SER A 46 -3.06 -7.58 4.94
C SER A 46 -1.83 -7.75 5.83
N LEU A 47 -2.02 -8.04 7.13
CA LEU A 47 -0.92 -8.35 8.04
C LEU A 47 -0.25 -9.67 7.70
N ALA A 48 -1.04 -10.71 7.41
CA ALA A 48 -0.51 -12.01 7.04
C ALA A 48 0.32 -11.93 5.75
N TRP A 49 -0.16 -11.18 4.75
CA TRP A 49 0.56 -10.91 3.51
C TRP A 49 1.83 -10.10 3.76
N ALA A 50 1.78 -9.05 4.58
CA ALA A 50 2.98 -8.27 4.92
C ALA A 50 4.08 -9.13 5.56
N ILE A 51 3.71 -10.10 6.41
CA ILE A 51 4.67 -11.05 7.00
C ILE A 51 5.17 -12.06 5.94
N LEU A 52 4.27 -12.63 5.12
CA LEU A 52 4.62 -13.61 4.09
C LEU A 52 5.52 -13.04 2.99
N LEU A 53 5.27 -11.77 2.62
CA LEU A 53 6.09 -10.99 1.68
C LEU A 53 7.36 -10.44 2.33
N GLN A 54 7.57 -10.68 3.64
CA GLN A 54 8.72 -10.22 4.41
C GLN A 54 8.86 -8.68 4.45
N VAL A 55 7.74 -7.97 4.28
CA VAL A 55 7.66 -6.52 4.43
C VAL A 55 7.77 -6.13 5.89
N ILE A 56 7.22 -6.94 6.81
CA ILE A 56 7.37 -6.72 8.24
C ILE A 56 7.78 -8.03 8.94
N PRO A 57 8.49 -7.96 10.08
CA PRO A 57 8.74 -9.14 10.88
C PRO A 57 7.43 -9.70 11.46
N PRO A 58 7.40 -10.97 11.87
CA PRO A 58 6.29 -11.52 12.66
C PRO A 58 6.00 -10.67 13.92
N PRO A 59 4.77 -10.72 14.47
CA PRO A 59 4.35 -9.85 15.57
C PRO A 59 5.19 -10.01 16.85
N SER A 60 6.16 -9.11 16.98
CA SER A 60 6.96 -8.82 18.17
C SER A 60 6.98 -7.30 18.43
N ASP A 61 7.72 -6.85 19.46
CA ASP A 61 7.90 -5.42 19.76
C ASP A 61 8.55 -4.63 18.60
N ASP A 62 9.16 -5.31 17.64
CA ASP A 62 9.84 -4.68 16.50
C ASP A 62 8.89 -4.20 15.39
N ILE A 63 7.63 -4.66 15.33
CA ILE A 63 6.70 -4.27 14.25
C ILE A 63 6.47 -2.77 14.24
N ILE A 64 6.16 -2.16 15.38
CA ILE A 64 5.82 -0.72 15.44
C ILE A 64 7.02 0.11 14.97
N LYS A 65 8.23 -0.29 15.36
CA LYS A 65 9.47 0.37 14.92
C LYS A 65 9.66 0.20 13.41
N CYS A 66 9.49 -1.03 12.89
CA CYS A 66 9.59 -1.34 11.47
C CYS A 66 8.60 -0.51 10.63
N LEU A 67 7.32 -0.45 11.04
CA LEU A 67 6.29 0.36 10.37
C LEU A 67 6.66 1.84 10.33
N LYS A 68 7.10 2.41 11.47
CA LYS A 68 7.51 3.83 11.52
C LYS A 68 8.70 4.10 10.58
N THR A 69 9.68 3.20 10.54
CA THR A 69 10.81 3.32 9.62
C THR A 69 10.36 3.31 8.16
N HIS A 70 9.49 2.37 7.75
CA HIS A 70 8.96 2.31 6.39
C HIS A 70 8.12 3.54 6.01
N ARG A 71 7.25 3.99 6.92
CA ARG A 71 6.43 5.20 6.72
C ARG A 71 7.28 6.45 6.56
N ASN A 72 8.34 6.58 7.37
CA ASN A 72 9.28 7.70 7.24
C ASN A 72 10.07 7.63 5.93
N PHE A 73 10.56 6.44 5.55
CA PHE A 73 11.23 6.24 4.27
C PHE A 73 10.34 6.65 3.09
N TYR A 74 9.05 6.28 3.12
CA TYR A 74 8.10 6.70 2.10
C TYR A 74 7.92 8.22 2.05
N ASN A 75 7.82 8.88 3.21
CA ASN A 75 7.73 10.34 3.28
C ASN A 75 8.98 11.02 2.70
N ASP A 76 10.16 10.51 3.01
CA ASP A 76 11.43 11.04 2.49
C ASP A 76 11.51 10.86 0.97
N LEU A 77 11.07 9.70 0.47
CA LEU A 77 11.01 9.41 -0.96
C LEU A 77 10.02 10.34 -1.68
N LYS A 78 8.82 10.51 -1.12
CA LYS A 78 7.79 11.42 -1.64
C LYS A 78 8.30 12.86 -1.69
N SER A 79 8.93 13.33 -0.61
CA SER A 79 9.54 14.67 -0.54
C SER A 79 10.61 14.86 -1.62
N LYS A 80 11.53 13.90 -1.74
CA LYS A 80 12.63 13.94 -2.71
C LYS A 80 12.16 13.92 -4.17
N LEU A 81 11.10 13.18 -4.47
CA LEU A 81 10.60 12.99 -5.85
C LEU A 81 9.54 14.04 -6.24
N SER A 82 9.03 14.83 -5.32
CA SER A 82 8.02 15.88 -5.59
C SER A 82 8.65 17.27 -5.77
N MET A 83 9.89 17.35 -6.29
CA MET A 83 10.56 18.64 -6.47
C MET A 83 9.86 19.50 -7.51
N ASP A 84 9.56 20.75 -7.13
CA ASP A 84 9.07 21.76 -8.06
C ASP A 84 10.24 22.28 -8.91
N PRO A 85 10.24 22.09 -10.25
CA PRO A 85 11.31 22.59 -11.10
C PRO A 85 11.47 24.12 -11.03
N ARG A 86 10.43 24.86 -10.62
CA ARG A 86 10.48 26.32 -10.45
C ARG A 86 11.31 26.76 -9.25
N ALA A 87 11.54 25.86 -8.29
CA ALA A 87 12.36 26.16 -7.12
C ALA A 87 13.86 26.16 -7.44
N VAL A 88 14.26 25.63 -8.61
CA VAL A 88 15.66 25.57 -9.04
C VAL A 88 16.03 26.89 -9.74
N VAL A 89 16.81 27.73 -9.03
CA VAL A 89 17.24 29.03 -9.53
C VAL A 89 18.20 28.87 -10.70
N GLY A 90 17.89 29.50 -11.84
CA GLY A 90 18.76 29.52 -13.02
C GLY A 90 18.57 28.36 -13.99
N ASP A 91 17.58 27.48 -13.74
CA ASP A 91 17.14 26.47 -14.69
C ASP A 91 15.86 26.93 -15.42
N ASP A 92 15.68 26.52 -16.68
CA ASP A 92 14.62 27.01 -17.56
C ASP A 92 13.88 25.85 -18.24
N PRO A 93 12.55 25.94 -18.46
CA PRO A 93 11.74 24.91 -19.12
C PRO A 93 12.20 24.52 -20.54
N LEU A 94 12.96 25.38 -21.23
CA LEU A 94 13.50 25.12 -22.58
C LEU A 94 14.97 24.67 -22.55
N SER A 95 15.55 24.46 -21.37
CA SER A 95 16.92 23.99 -21.20
C SER A 95 17.16 22.69 -21.97
N GLN A 96 18.23 22.65 -22.76
CA GLN A 96 18.69 21.44 -23.46
C GLN A 96 19.62 20.59 -22.59
N ASN A 97 19.85 20.98 -21.33
CA ASN A 97 20.68 20.23 -20.40
C ASN A 97 19.94 18.97 -19.96
N ASP A 98 20.59 17.82 -20.09
CA ASP A 98 20.07 16.53 -19.64
C ASP A 98 19.85 16.47 -18.12
N GLU A 99 20.54 17.33 -17.36
CA GLU A 99 20.43 17.42 -15.91
C GLU A 99 19.42 18.49 -15.43
N SER A 100 18.64 19.08 -16.36
CA SER A 100 17.62 20.08 -16.02
C SER A 100 16.49 19.48 -15.16
N ALA A 101 16.10 20.19 -14.11
CA ALA A 101 14.95 19.87 -13.28
C ALA A 101 13.65 19.90 -14.09
N TRP A 102 13.57 20.77 -15.09
CA TRP A 102 12.42 20.83 -16.01
C TRP A 102 12.32 19.59 -16.89
N LYS A 103 13.45 19.13 -17.44
CA LYS A 103 13.47 17.89 -18.22
C LYS A 103 13.00 16.71 -17.37
N GLN A 104 13.53 16.58 -16.16
CA GLN A 104 13.11 15.56 -15.20
C GLN A 104 11.62 15.67 -14.87
N HIS A 105 11.11 16.87 -14.65
CA HIS A 105 9.69 17.12 -14.38
C HIS A 105 8.79 16.67 -15.53
N PHE A 106 9.16 16.96 -16.79
CA PHE A 106 8.39 16.50 -17.94
C PHE A 106 8.40 14.98 -18.07
N CYS A 107 9.56 14.32 -17.89
CA CYS A 107 9.64 12.86 -17.88
C CYS A 107 8.80 12.24 -16.76
N ASP A 108 8.79 12.87 -15.57
CA ASP A 108 7.98 12.40 -14.44
C ASP A 108 6.48 12.53 -14.71
N ASN A 109 6.05 13.63 -15.34
CA ASN A 109 4.65 13.83 -15.74
C ASN A 109 4.21 12.80 -16.81
N GLU A 110 5.07 12.52 -17.79
CA GLU A 110 4.80 11.48 -18.80
C GLU A 110 4.66 10.09 -18.16
N LEU A 111 5.55 9.75 -17.23
CA LEU A 111 5.48 8.49 -16.49
C LEU A 111 4.19 8.39 -15.65
N GLN A 112 3.82 9.44 -14.92
CA GLN A 112 2.59 9.46 -14.14
C GLN A 112 1.34 9.34 -15.04
N ALA A 113 1.33 10.00 -16.21
CA ALA A 113 0.25 9.90 -17.17
C ALA A 113 0.13 8.48 -17.74
N LEU A 114 1.25 7.82 -18.03
CA LEU A 114 1.27 6.43 -18.48
C LEU A 114 0.72 5.48 -17.41
N ILE A 115 1.15 5.65 -16.16
CA ILE A 115 0.62 4.86 -15.03
C ILE A 115 -0.88 5.11 -14.84
N LEU A 116 -1.33 6.36 -14.94
CA LEU A 116 -2.75 6.72 -14.79
C LEU A 116 -3.63 6.01 -15.82
N GLN A 117 -3.19 5.90 -17.08
CA GLN A 117 -3.93 5.21 -18.14
C GLN A 117 -4.19 3.72 -17.82
N ASP A 118 -3.29 3.09 -17.10
CA ASP A 118 -3.43 1.72 -16.60
C ASP A 118 -4.34 1.67 -15.35
N VAL A 119 -4.11 2.56 -14.38
CA VAL A 119 -4.87 2.65 -13.13
C VAL A 119 -6.37 2.85 -13.39
N VAL A 120 -6.77 3.73 -14.31
CA VAL A 120 -8.20 3.97 -14.60
C VAL A 120 -8.94 2.75 -15.16
N ARG A 121 -8.23 1.77 -15.72
CA ARG A 121 -8.79 0.50 -16.22
C ARG A 121 -8.71 -0.65 -15.22
N THR A 122 -8.10 -0.44 -14.06
CA THR A 122 -7.91 -1.47 -13.04
C THR A 122 -9.24 -1.83 -12.37
N PHE A 123 -9.62 -3.11 -12.43
CA PHE A 123 -10.84 -3.67 -11.82
C PHE A 123 -12.08 -2.76 -11.96
N PRO A 124 -12.58 -2.56 -13.19
CA PRO A 124 -13.60 -1.55 -13.48
C PRO A 124 -14.93 -1.76 -12.74
N ASP A 125 -15.23 -3.01 -12.38
CA ASP A 125 -16.45 -3.39 -11.66
C ASP A 125 -16.37 -3.16 -10.14
N GLU A 126 -15.18 -2.83 -9.61
CA GLU A 126 -14.96 -2.61 -8.18
C GLU A 126 -14.98 -1.09 -7.87
N PRO A 127 -16.02 -0.58 -7.18
CA PRO A 127 -16.21 0.85 -6.94
C PRO A 127 -15.04 1.53 -6.21
N TYR A 128 -14.32 0.78 -5.38
CA TYR A 128 -13.14 1.30 -4.68
C TYR A 128 -12.11 1.92 -5.63
N PHE A 129 -11.87 1.32 -6.80
CA PHE A 129 -10.91 1.82 -7.79
C PHE A 129 -11.46 2.93 -8.70
N ARG A 130 -12.73 3.31 -8.53
CA ARG A 130 -13.34 4.44 -9.24
C ARG A 130 -13.15 5.76 -8.48
N ASP A 131 -12.77 5.71 -7.20
CA ASP A 131 -12.45 6.90 -6.41
C ASP A 131 -11.14 7.53 -6.90
N SER A 132 -11.18 8.81 -7.26
CA SER A 132 -10.00 9.55 -7.73
C SER A 132 -8.89 9.61 -6.67
N LYS A 133 -9.23 9.58 -5.37
CA LYS A 133 -8.24 9.51 -4.30
C LYS A 133 -7.46 8.20 -4.33
N VAL A 134 -8.16 7.09 -4.58
CA VAL A 134 -7.55 5.76 -4.70
C VAL A 134 -6.68 5.68 -5.95
N GLN A 135 -7.16 6.22 -7.08
CA GLN A 135 -6.37 6.29 -8.32
C GLN A 135 -5.09 7.12 -8.14
N ASN A 136 -5.18 8.29 -7.50
CA ASN A 136 -4.03 9.14 -7.22
C ASN A 136 -3.02 8.46 -6.26
N LEU A 137 -3.52 7.72 -5.28
CA LEU A 137 -2.69 6.90 -4.39
C LEU A 137 -1.93 5.83 -5.19
N MET A 138 -2.63 5.07 -6.05
CA MET A 138 -2.00 4.05 -6.90
C MET A 138 -0.94 4.63 -7.84
N VAL A 139 -1.24 5.78 -8.47
CA VAL A 139 -0.27 6.47 -9.33
C VAL A 139 0.96 6.87 -8.52
N SER A 140 0.79 7.42 -7.32
CA SER A 140 1.88 7.86 -6.46
C SER A 140 2.78 6.69 -6.02
N VAL A 141 2.19 5.59 -5.54
CA VAL A 141 2.93 4.37 -5.15
C VAL A 141 3.72 3.79 -6.33
N LEU A 142 3.08 3.60 -7.49
CA LEU A 142 3.73 3.05 -8.67
C LEU A 142 4.81 3.99 -9.24
N PHE A 143 4.56 5.30 -9.20
CA PHE A 143 5.52 6.31 -9.65
C PHE A 143 6.76 6.32 -8.76
N PHE A 144 6.62 6.38 -7.44
CA PHE A 144 7.76 6.36 -6.53
C PHE A 144 8.56 5.06 -6.61
N TRP A 145 7.88 3.92 -6.78
CA TRP A 145 8.55 2.65 -7.04
C TRP A 145 9.34 2.71 -8.35
N ALA A 146 8.72 3.16 -9.45
CA ALA A 146 9.36 3.24 -10.76
C ALA A 146 10.55 4.20 -10.79
N ARG A 147 10.48 5.32 -10.06
CA ARG A 147 11.58 6.29 -9.96
C ARG A 147 12.75 5.81 -9.10
N SER A 148 12.50 4.92 -8.14
CA SER A 148 13.53 4.36 -7.26
C SER A 148 14.21 3.11 -7.83
N HIS A 149 13.71 2.55 -8.93
CA HIS A 149 14.24 1.30 -9.51
C HIS A 149 14.59 1.47 -11.00
N THR A 150 15.74 0.93 -11.41
CA THR A 150 16.23 1.04 -12.80
C THR A 150 15.32 0.39 -13.84
N VAL A 151 14.50 -0.58 -13.43
CA VAL A 151 13.53 -1.28 -14.30
C VAL A 151 12.42 -0.35 -14.78
N GLY A 152 12.09 0.68 -13.98
CA GLY A 152 10.96 1.58 -14.20
C GLY A 152 9.61 0.86 -14.13
N TYR A 153 8.55 1.60 -14.45
CA TYR A 153 7.19 1.04 -14.49
C TYR A 153 7.01 0.09 -15.68
N ARG A 154 6.24 -0.99 -15.48
CA ARG A 154 5.83 -1.92 -16.53
C ARG A 154 4.32 -2.14 -16.46
N GLN A 155 3.67 -2.18 -17.63
CA GLN A 155 2.25 -2.50 -17.72
C GLN A 155 1.97 -3.83 -16.99
N GLY A 156 0.91 -3.83 -16.18
CA GLY A 156 0.53 -4.95 -15.31
C GLY A 156 0.93 -4.77 -13.84
N MET A 157 1.88 -3.88 -13.52
CA MET A 157 2.23 -3.60 -12.12
C MET A 157 1.05 -3.08 -11.29
N HIS A 158 0.12 -2.34 -11.91
CA HIS A 158 -1.12 -1.89 -11.27
C HIS A 158 -2.03 -3.04 -10.85
N GLU A 159 -2.04 -4.16 -11.60
CA GLU A 159 -2.84 -5.34 -11.27
C GLU A 159 -2.28 -6.10 -10.07
N VAL A 160 -0.98 -5.98 -9.80
CA VAL A 160 -0.33 -6.52 -8.60
C VAL A 160 -0.63 -5.64 -7.39
N LEU A 161 -0.54 -4.31 -7.54
CA LEU A 161 -0.81 -3.37 -6.45
C LEU A 161 -2.28 -3.40 -6.00
N ALA A 162 -3.21 -3.47 -6.95
CA ALA A 162 -4.64 -3.36 -6.68
C ALA A 162 -5.18 -4.32 -5.59
N PRO A 163 -4.96 -5.65 -5.65
CA PRO A 163 -5.45 -6.55 -4.61
C PRO A 163 -4.79 -6.31 -3.24
N LEU A 164 -3.52 -5.90 -3.21
CA LEU A 164 -2.82 -5.56 -1.96
C LEU A 164 -3.47 -4.35 -1.29
N LEU A 165 -3.68 -3.29 -2.07
CA LEU A 165 -4.31 -2.05 -1.61
C LEU A 165 -5.76 -2.27 -1.15
N LEU A 166 -6.53 -3.07 -1.88
CA LEU A 166 -7.91 -3.38 -1.51
C LEU A 166 -7.96 -4.16 -0.19
N GLU A 167 -7.09 -5.16 0.00
CA GLU A 167 -7.06 -5.96 1.22
C GLU A 167 -6.66 -5.11 2.44
N LEU A 168 -5.66 -4.23 2.27
CA LEU A 168 -5.27 -3.22 3.28
C LEU A 168 -6.44 -2.31 3.64
N TYR A 169 -7.15 -1.76 2.65
CA TYR A 169 -8.30 -0.90 2.87
C TYR A 169 -9.43 -1.60 3.62
N ILE A 170 -9.79 -2.83 3.22
CA ILE A 170 -10.85 -3.61 3.84
C ILE A 170 -10.53 -3.92 5.29
N ASP A 171 -9.30 -4.36 5.59
CA ASP A 171 -8.90 -4.70 6.95
C ASP A 171 -8.89 -3.47 7.88
N ARG A 172 -8.54 -2.28 7.37
CA ARG A 172 -8.58 -1.03 8.15
C ARG A 172 -10.01 -0.54 8.39
N LYS A 173 -10.81 -0.47 7.32
CA LYS A 173 -12.21 -0.01 7.38
C LYS A 173 -13.07 -0.82 8.36
N HIS A 174 -12.78 -2.12 8.50
CA HIS A 174 -13.53 -3.03 9.38
C HIS A 174 -12.77 -3.40 10.65
N ALA A 175 -11.69 -2.68 10.96
CA ALA A 175 -10.92 -2.90 12.17
C ALA A 175 -11.80 -2.65 13.42
N PRO A 176 -11.81 -3.56 14.41
CA PRO A 176 -12.54 -3.33 15.65
C PRO A 176 -11.89 -2.21 16.47
N THR A 177 -12.64 -1.57 17.36
CA THR A 177 -12.10 -0.49 18.22
C THR A 177 -11.20 -1.02 19.34
N ALA A 178 -11.49 -2.22 19.85
CA ALA A 178 -10.76 -2.87 20.93
C ALA A 178 -9.54 -3.67 20.41
N LEU A 179 -8.52 -2.96 19.94
CA LEU A 179 -7.27 -3.53 19.44
C LEU A 179 -6.11 -3.33 20.41
N CYS A 180 -5.13 -4.24 20.38
CA CYS A 180 -3.83 -4.02 21.01
C CYS A 180 -3.05 -2.90 20.28
N ASN A 181 -2.06 -2.30 20.94
CA ASN A 181 -1.33 -1.15 20.41
C ASN A 181 -0.67 -1.43 19.05
N THR A 182 -0.12 -2.65 18.85
CA THR A 182 0.51 -3.05 17.60
C THR A 182 -0.48 -3.04 16.43
N LEU A 183 -1.65 -3.65 16.62
CA LEU A 183 -2.66 -3.70 15.56
C LEU A 183 -3.35 -2.37 15.33
N LYS A 184 -3.50 -1.53 16.37
CA LYS A 184 -3.93 -0.13 16.21
C LYS A 184 -2.96 0.65 15.31
N CYS A 185 -1.66 0.46 15.50
CA CYS A 185 -0.65 1.13 14.69
C CYS A 185 -0.62 0.62 13.24
N PHE A 186 -0.74 -0.69 13.04
CA PHE A 186 -0.77 -1.31 11.71
C PHE A 186 -2.03 -0.97 10.90
N LEU A 187 -3.19 -0.99 11.55
CA LEU A 187 -4.50 -0.76 10.90
C LEU A 187 -4.91 0.71 10.87
N ASP A 188 -3.98 1.63 11.07
CA ASP A 188 -4.25 3.07 11.05
C ASP A 188 -4.56 3.54 9.62
N GLU A 189 -5.78 4.03 9.40
CA GLU A 189 -6.28 4.51 8.10
C GLU A 189 -5.43 5.65 7.53
N ALA A 190 -4.79 6.46 8.38
CA ALA A 190 -3.98 7.60 7.95
C ALA A 190 -2.73 7.20 7.15
N TYR A 191 -2.30 5.94 7.26
CA TYR A 191 -1.08 5.42 6.63
C TYR A 191 -1.37 4.47 5.46
N LEU A 192 -2.54 4.56 4.82
CA LEU A 192 -2.91 3.61 3.75
C LEU A 192 -1.90 3.68 2.60
N GLU A 193 -1.58 4.88 2.14
CA GLU A 193 -0.60 5.12 1.08
C GLU A 193 0.80 4.62 1.46
N HIS A 194 1.24 4.86 2.71
CA HIS A 194 2.58 4.48 3.17
C HIS A 194 2.82 2.97 3.27
N ASP A 195 1.76 2.22 3.54
CA ASP A 195 1.83 0.78 3.77
C ASP A 195 1.36 -0.03 2.54
N SER A 196 1.09 0.63 1.42
CA SER A 196 0.69 0.04 0.12
C SER A 196 1.89 -0.27 -0.76
#